data_AF-A0A9X0CHD9-F1
#
_entry.id   AF-A0A9X0CHD9-F1
#
_cell.length_a   1.000
_cell.length_b   1.000
_cell.length_c   1.000
_cell.angle_alpha   90.00
_cell.angle_beta   90.00
_cell.angle_gamma   90.00
#
_symmetry.space_group_name_H-M   'P 1'
#
loop_
_entity.id
_entity.type
_entity.pdbx_description
1 polymer ?
#
loop_
_entity_poly.entity_id
_entity_poly.type
_entity_poly.pdbx_seq_one_letter_code
_entity_poly.pdbx_strand_id
1 'polypeptide(L)'
;MAAIEATLELALEAFNAEFVRNGYGSAPQGLMQLLRSQKVKEGESPSAARSRIYKRLWCLLWFGSGKSLGAGVGTQPTYVYPESLKEVVRRIVAGDLVDKPDPTHQSVYHVNIGDLAAAKWPAYKKK
;
A
#
# COMPACT_ATOMS: atom_id res chain seq x y z
N MET A 1 -21.48 -1.11 9.79
CA MET A 1 -20.10 -0.78 10.21
C MET A 1 -19.28 -2.04 10.49
N ALA A 2 -19.75 -2.99 11.30
CA ALA A 2 -19.03 -4.24 11.61
C ALA A 2 -18.63 -5.11 10.39
N ALA A 3 -19.46 -5.20 9.35
CA ALA A 3 -19.15 -6.00 8.16
C ALA A 3 -17.98 -5.45 7.32
N ILE A 4 -17.84 -4.12 7.25
CA ILE A 4 -16.75 -3.47 6.50
C ILE A 4 -15.42 -3.69 7.24
N GLU A 5 -15.43 -3.53 8.56
CA GLU A 5 -14.27 -3.77 9.42
C GLU A 5 -13.82 -5.23 9.35
N ALA A 6 -14.74 -6.19 9.37
CA ALA A 6 -14.42 -7.61 9.20
C ALA A 6 -13.77 -7.91 7.84
N THR A 7 -14.28 -7.31 6.75
CA THR A 7 -13.68 -7.52 5.42
C THR A 7 -12.32 -6.86 5.24
N LEU A 8 -12.05 -5.76 5.96
CA LEU A 8 -10.75 -5.11 5.97
C LEU A 8 -9.72 -5.95 6.72
N GLU A 9 -10.08 -6.48 7.89
CA GLU A 9 -9.19 -7.35 8.66
C GLU A 9 -8.85 -8.63 7.90
N LEU A 10 -9.81 -9.26 7.21
CA LEU A 10 -9.52 -10.40 6.33
C LEU A 10 -8.55 -10.05 5.19
N ALA A 11 -8.68 -8.87 4.58
CA ALA A 11 -7.74 -8.43 3.54
C ALA A 11 -6.35 -8.16 4.10
N LEU A 12 -6.26 -7.59 5.32
CA LEU A 12 -5.00 -7.37 6.03
C LEU A 12 -4.34 -8.70 6.43
N GLU A 13 -5.12 -9.69 6.86
CA GLU A 13 -4.63 -11.04 7.14
C GLU A 13 -4.11 -11.72 5.88
N ALA A 14 -4.85 -11.64 4.77
CA ALA A 14 -4.41 -12.16 3.47
C ALA A 14 -3.12 -11.49 3.01
N PHE A 15 -3.03 -10.17 3.15
CA PHE A 15 -1.81 -9.41 2.87
C PHE A 15 -0.64 -9.85 3.75
N ASN A 16 -0.85 -10.00 5.06
CA ASN A 16 0.18 -10.51 5.96
C ASN A 16 0.62 -11.95 5.61
N ALA A 17 -0.31 -12.80 5.20
CA ALA A 17 -0.02 -14.16 4.76
C ALA A 17 0.86 -14.19 3.49
N GLU A 18 0.85 -13.15 2.65
CA GLU A 18 1.81 -13.04 1.54
C GLU A 18 3.24 -12.82 2.02
N PHE A 19 3.46 -12.04 3.08
CA PHE A 19 4.80 -11.89 3.66
C PHE A 19 5.32 -13.21 4.22
N VAL A 20 4.45 -13.98 4.89
CA VAL A 20 4.77 -15.33 5.37
C VAL A 20 5.15 -16.23 4.20
N ARG A 21 4.32 -16.27 3.15
CA ARG A 21 4.54 -17.09 1.95
C ARG A 21 5.83 -16.76 1.21
N ASN A 22 6.24 -15.49 1.22
CA ASN A 22 7.48 -15.03 0.60
C ASN A 22 8.71 -15.13 1.54
N GLY A 23 8.57 -15.73 2.73
CA GLY A 23 9.69 -15.99 3.65
C GLY A 23 10.09 -14.81 4.55
N TYR A 24 9.31 -13.73 4.58
CA TYR A 24 9.58 -12.53 5.41
C TYR A 24 9.00 -12.62 6.83
N GLY A 25 8.30 -13.70 7.16
CA GLY A 25 7.73 -13.96 8.49
C GLY A 25 6.44 -13.20 8.77
N SER A 26 6.43 -11.87 8.65
CA SER A 26 5.21 -11.06 8.81
C SER A 26 5.32 -9.70 8.12
N ALA A 27 4.18 -9.07 7.86
CA ALA A 27 4.13 -7.72 7.35
C ALA A 27 4.66 -6.72 8.40
N PRO A 28 5.45 -5.71 8.00
CA PRO A 28 5.94 -4.70 8.93
C PRO A 28 4.81 -4.02 9.70
N GLN A 29 4.92 -3.96 11.03
CA GLN A 29 3.86 -3.44 11.90
C GLN A 29 3.48 -1.99 11.55
N GLY A 30 4.46 -1.15 11.17
CA GLY A 30 4.22 0.22 10.74
C GLY A 30 3.39 0.33 9.45
N LEU A 31 3.56 -0.61 8.52
CA LEU A 31 2.75 -0.69 7.30
C LEU A 31 1.30 -1.08 7.64
N MET A 32 1.14 -2.13 8.45
CA MET A 32 -0.19 -2.61 8.87
C MET A 32 -0.98 -1.52 9.60
N GLN A 33 -0.33 -0.80 10.52
CA GLN A 33 -0.98 0.31 11.23
C GLN A 33 -1.29 1.49 10.30
N LEU A 34 -0.39 1.81 9.36
CA LEU A 34 -0.63 2.86 8.38
C LEU A 34 -1.89 2.57 7.58
N LEU A 35 -2.05 1.33 7.09
CA LEU A 35 -3.24 0.89 6.35
C LEU A 35 -4.50 0.96 7.22
N ARG A 36 -4.47 0.43 8.45
CA ARG A 36 -5.58 0.52 9.41
C ARG A 36 -5.98 1.96 9.76
N SER A 37 -5.02 2.88 9.77
CA SER A 37 -5.28 4.30 10.08
C SER A 37 -5.92 5.06 8.93
N GLN A 38 -5.92 4.51 7.70
CA GLN A 38 -6.54 5.19 6.57
C GLN A 38 -8.06 5.10 6.67
N LYS A 39 -8.70 6.25 6.48
CA LYS A 39 -10.15 6.39 6.35
C LYS A 39 -10.43 7.37 5.22
N VAL A 40 -11.58 7.22 4.57
CA VAL A 40 -12.11 8.21 3.63
C VAL A 40 -12.49 9.46 4.41
N LYS A 41 -12.05 10.64 3.97
CA LYS A 41 -12.42 11.91 4.61
C LYS A 41 -13.83 12.32 4.18
N GLU A 42 -14.50 13.09 5.02
CA GLU A 42 -15.83 13.64 4.69
C GLU A 42 -15.74 14.51 3.43
N GLY A 43 -16.62 14.26 2.44
CA GLY A 43 -16.62 14.93 1.14
C GLY A 43 -15.52 14.48 0.15
N GLU A 44 -14.67 13.52 0.50
CA GLU A 44 -13.62 13.00 -0.38
C GLU A 44 -14.18 11.93 -1.34
N SER A 45 -13.91 12.06 -2.64
CA SER A 45 -14.31 11.03 -3.61
C SER A 45 -13.48 9.75 -3.44
N PRO A 46 -14.02 8.56 -3.77
CA PRO A 46 -13.27 7.31 -3.68
C PRO A 46 -11.95 7.33 -4.46
N SER A 47 -11.92 7.96 -5.63
CA SER A 47 -10.70 8.11 -6.44
C SER A 47 -9.64 8.98 -5.75
N ALA A 48 -10.06 10.09 -5.14
CA ALA A 48 -9.17 10.98 -4.39
C ALA A 48 -8.61 10.29 -3.13
N ALA A 49 -9.45 9.58 -2.39
CA ALA A 49 -9.03 8.83 -1.21
C ALA A 49 -7.99 7.75 -1.55
N ARG A 50 -8.22 6.95 -2.61
CA ARG A 50 -7.25 5.97 -3.10
C ARG A 50 -5.94 6.62 -3.52
N SER A 51 -6.02 7.70 -4.30
CA SER A 51 -4.84 8.45 -4.75
C SER A 51 -4.03 9.00 -3.58
N ARG A 52 -4.69 9.48 -2.52
CA ARG A 52 -4.02 9.94 -1.30
C ARG A 52 -3.30 8.80 -0.57
N ILE A 53 -3.91 7.63 -0.47
CA ILE A 53 -3.29 6.45 0.17
C ILE A 53 -2.07 6.01 -0.64
N TYR A 54 -2.19 5.84 -1.95
CA TYR A 54 -1.07 5.46 -2.82
C TYR A 54 0.03 6.51 -2.84
N LYS A 55 -0.31 7.81 -2.87
CA LYS A 55 0.69 8.89 -2.76
C LYS A 55 1.45 8.83 -1.44
N ARG A 56 0.78 8.49 -0.33
CA ARG A 56 1.42 8.33 0.96
C ARG A 56 2.37 7.13 0.98
N LEU A 57 1.95 5.99 0.43
CA LEU A 57 2.80 4.81 0.28
C LEU A 57 4.01 5.13 -0.61
N TRP A 58 3.80 5.83 -1.72
CA TRP A 58 4.86 6.24 -2.65
C TRP A 58 5.90 7.11 -1.94
N CYS A 59 5.47 8.14 -1.20
CA CYS A 59 6.39 9.01 -0.46
C CYS A 59 7.19 8.23 0.59
N LEU A 60 6.58 7.26 1.28
CA LEU A 60 7.29 6.45 2.29
C LEU A 60 8.32 5.51 1.65
N LEU A 61 7.98 4.88 0.54
CA LEU A 61 8.87 3.98 -0.18
C LEU A 61 10.00 4.74 -0.90
N TRP A 62 9.71 5.94 -1.41
CA TRP A 62 10.71 6.77 -2.08
C TRP A 62 11.63 7.51 -1.09
N PHE A 63 11.07 8.30 -0.16
CA PHE A 63 11.89 9.11 0.76
C PHE A 63 12.22 8.39 2.09
N GLY A 64 11.36 7.48 2.54
CA GLY A 64 11.51 6.84 3.85
C GLY A 64 12.47 5.64 3.87
N SER A 65 12.59 4.91 2.76
CA SER A 65 13.32 3.63 2.70
C SER A 65 14.86 3.76 2.71
N GLY A 66 15.42 4.97 2.61
CA GLY A 66 16.87 5.19 2.49
C GLY A 66 17.50 4.64 1.21
N LYS A 67 16.71 3.98 0.35
CA LYS A 67 17.14 3.36 -0.91
C LYS A 67 16.44 3.93 -2.15
N SER A 68 15.44 4.81 -1.98
CA SER A 68 14.62 5.35 -3.08
C SER A 68 14.22 4.25 -4.05
N LEU A 69 13.28 3.37 -3.64
CA LEU A 69 12.90 2.19 -4.41
C LEU A 69 12.61 2.55 -5.88
N GLY A 70 13.34 1.95 -6.82
CA GLY A 70 13.25 2.31 -8.24
C GLY A 70 14.05 3.55 -8.67
N ALA A 71 15.03 4.02 -7.90
CA ALA A 71 15.92 5.14 -8.29
C ALA A 71 16.66 4.91 -9.62
N GLY A 72 16.89 3.64 -10.00
CA GLY A 72 17.45 3.29 -11.30
C GLY A 72 16.49 3.45 -12.48
N VAL A 73 15.20 3.71 -12.23
CA VAL A 73 14.12 3.72 -13.22
C VAL A 73 13.66 5.17 -13.55
N GLY A 74 14.10 6.15 -12.76
CA GLY A 74 13.85 7.56 -13.00
C GLY A 74 13.80 8.37 -11.71
N THR A 75 13.61 9.68 -11.83
CA THR A 75 13.52 10.60 -10.68
C THR A 75 12.18 10.54 -9.96
N GLN A 76 11.13 10.04 -10.62
CA GLN A 76 9.78 9.86 -10.07
C GLN A 76 9.11 8.62 -10.69
N PRO A 77 9.50 7.40 -10.29
CA PRO A 77 8.91 6.19 -10.84
C PRO A 77 7.42 6.08 -10.50
N THR A 78 6.65 5.59 -11.45
CA THR A 78 5.27 5.17 -11.25
C THR A 78 5.28 3.80 -10.59
N TYR A 79 4.74 3.70 -9.38
CA TYR A 79 4.69 2.43 -8.65
C TYR A 79 3.47 1.62 -9.03
N VAL A 80 3.72 0.36 -9.38
CA VAL A 80 2.70 -0.68 -9.47
C VAL A 80 2.79 -1.52 -8.20
N TYR A 81 1.75 -1.43 -7.38
CA TYR A 81 1.67 -2.15 -6.10
C TYR A 81 1.19 -3.60 -6.28
N PRO A 82 1.53 -4.51 -5.36
CA PRO A 82 1.05 -5.89 -5.40
C PRO A 82 -0.47 -5.93 -5.20
N GLU A 83 -1.12 -6.94 -5.80
CA GLU A 83 -2.58 -7.04 -5.83
C GLU A 83 -3.19 -7.12 -4.43
N SER A 84 -2.55 -7.84 -3.52
CA SER A 84 -2.93 -7.91 -2.11
C SER A 84 -2.99 -6.56 -1.41
N LEU A 85 -2.05 -5.64 -1.71
CA LEU A 85 -2.09 -4.27 -1.20
C LEU A 85 -3.24 -3.48 -1.85
N LYS A 86 -3.46 -3.65 -3.16
CA LYS A 86 -4.58 -3.03 -3.87
C LYS A 86 -5.92 -3.48 -3.28
N GLU A 87 -6.07 -4.76 -2.94
CA GLU A 87 -7.26 -5.29 -2.27
C GLU A 87 -7.51 -4.64 -0.91
N VAL A 88 -6.47 -4.46 -0.08
CA VAL A 88 -6.61 -3.74 1.19
C VAL A 88 -7.13 -2.31 0.96
N VAL A 89 -6.57 -1.59 -0.02
CA VAL A 89 -7.00 -0.23 -0.36
C VAL A 89 -8.44 -0.20 -0.90
N ARG A 90 -8.85 -1.19 -1.69
CA ARG A 90 -10.23 -1.36 -2.16
C ARG A 90 -11.21 -1.56 -1.00
N ARG A 91 -10.80 -2.25 0.07
CA ARG A 91 -11.63 -2.43 1.28
C ARG A 91 -11.68 -1.17 2.15
N ILE A 92 -10.59 -0.39 2.23
CA ILE A 92 -10.57 0.91 2.94
C ILE A 92 -11.47 1.93 2.24
N VAL A 93 -11.43 1.96 0.91
CA VAL A 93 -12.19 2.92 0.09
C VAL A 93 -13.18 2.17 -0.79
N ALA A 94 -14.40 2.02 -0.28
CA ALA A 94 -15.52 1.44 -1.01
C ALA A 94 -15.88 2.30 -2.24
N GLY A 95 -16.34 1.64 -3.30
CA GLY A 95 -16.81 2.27 -4.54
C GLY A 95 -16.23 1.62 -5.78
N ASP A 96 -16.76 1.99 -6.95
CA ASP A 96 -16.32 1.41 -8.22
C ASP A 96 -14.83 1.71 -8.47
N LEU A 97 -14.12 0.68 -8.90
CA LEU A 97 -12.74 0.78 -9.33
C LEU A 97 -12.71 0.38 -10.81
N VAL A 98 -12.21 1.27 -11.64
CA VAL A 98 -11.83 0.92 -13.00
C VAL A 98 -10.38 0.49 -12.95
N ASP A 99 -10.14 -0.82 -13.00
CA ASP A 99 -8.80 -1.34 -13.16
C ASP A 99 -8.26 -0.85 -14.51
N LYS A 100 -7.23 -0.01 -14.44
CA LYS A 100 -6.49 0.42 -15.62
C LYS A 100 -5.36 -0.56 -15.87
N PRO A 101 -5.00 -0.81 -17.14
CA PRO A 101 -3.82 -1.59 -17.44
C PRO A 101 -2.59 -0.96 -16.78
N ASP A 102 -1.66 -1.81 -16.36
CA ASP A 102 -0.41 -1.33 -15.79
C ASP A 102 0.30 -0.41 -16.80
N PRO A 103 0.87 0.72 -16.35
CA PRO A 103 1.57 1.63 -17.21
C PRO A 103 2.79 0.95 -17.85
N THR A 104 3.06 1.23 -19.13
CA THR A 104 4.15 0.59 -19.90
C THR A 104 5.30 1.55 -20.23
N HIS A 105 5.35 2.73 -19.61
CA HIS A 105 6.43 3.70 -19.85
C HIS A 105 7.72 3.32 -19.12
N GLN A 106 8.85 3.90 -19.54
CA GLN A 106 10.18 3.53 -19.04
C GLN A 106 10.40 3.78 -17.54
N SER A 107 9.57 4.63 -16.91
CA SER A 107 9.68 4.99 -15.49
C SER A 107 8.64 4.27 -14.63
N VAL A 108 8.49 2.95 -14.79
CA VAL A 108 7.56 2.11 -14.01
C VAL A 108 8.33 1.13 -13.14
N TYR A 109 8.00 1.10 -11.85
CA TYR A 109 8.61 0.19 -10.88
C TYR A 109 7.54 -0.69 -10.24
N HIS A 110 7.70 -2.00 -10.38
CA HIS A 110 6.82 -2.98 -9.76
C HIS A 110 7.29 -3.25 -8.33
N VAL A 111 6.52 -2.75 -7.37
CA VAL A 111 6.78 -2.96 -5.95
C VAL A 111 6.40 -4.39 -5.61
N ASN A 112 7.36 -5.17 -5.11
CA ASN A 112 7.13 -6.53 -4.63
C ASN A 112 7.03 -6.59 -3.10
N ILE A 113 6.65 -7.76 -2.57
CA ILE A 113 6.54 -7.97 -1.12
C ILE A 113 7.88 -7.77 -0.39
N GLY A 114 8.99 -8.11 -1.03
CA GLY A 114 10.33 -7.88 -0.51
C GLY A 114 10.69 -6.41 -0.36
N ASP A 115 10.28 -5.56 -1.33
CA ASP A 115 10.47 -4.11 -1.24
C ASP A 115 9.68 -3.54 -0.07
N LEU A 116 8.44 -4.01 0.13
CA LEU A 116 7.61 -3.61 1.26
C LEU A 116 8.17 -4.12 2.59
N ALA A 117 8.76 -5.31 2.62
CA ALA A 117 9.39 -5.88 3.81
C ALA A 117 10.68 -5.14 4.20
N ALA A 118 11.49 -4.75 3.21
CA ALA A 118 12.74 -4.04 3.42
C ALA A 118 12.57 -2.53 3.61
N ALA A 119 11.41 -1.97 3.26
CA ALA A 119 11.12 -0.56 3.42
C ALA A 119 11.06 -0.14 4.90
N LYS A 120 11.51 1.09 5.16
CA LYS A 120 11.41 1.69 6.48
C LYS A 120 10.03 2.33 6.67
N TRP A 121 9.25 1.74 7.55
CA TRP A 121 7.92 2.22 7.90
C TRP A 121 7.95 3.15 9.12
N PRO A 122 7.00 4.10 9.25
CA PRO A 122 6.92 4.96 10.42
C PRO A 122 6.80 4.12 11.70
N ALA A 123 7.55 4.51 12.72
CA ALA A 123 7.57 3.81 14.00
C ALA A 123 6.18 3.81 14.64
N TYR A 124 5.74 2.63 15.10
CA TYR A 124 4.54 2.48 15.91
C TYR A 124 4.75 3.24 17.23
N LYS A 125 4.11 4.41 17.38
CA LYS A 125 3.97 5.06 18.69
C LYS A 125 2.64 4.61 19.29
N LYS A 126 2.71 3.67 20.23
CA LYS A 126 1.60 3.39 21.16
C LYS A 126 1.38 4.68 21.95
N LYS A 127 0.34 5.45 21.61
CA LYS A 127 -0.16 6.48 22.52
C LYS A 127 -0.96 5.80 23.61
#